data_AF-A0A956BIN3-F1
#
_entry.id   AF-A0A956BIN3-F1
#
_cell.length_a   1.000
_cell.length_b   1.000
_cell.length_c   1.000
_cell.angle_alpha   90.00
_cell.angle_beta   90.00
_cell.angle_gamma   90.00
#
_symmetry.space_group_name_H-M   'P 1'
#
loop_
_entity.id
_entity.type
_entity.pdbx_description
1 polymer ?
#
loop_
_entity_poly.entity_id
_entity_poly.type
_entity_poly.pdbx_seq_one_letter_code
_entity_poly.pdbx_strand_id
1 'polypeptide(L)'
;MVGKVSRTLAPLCAVWLLLCAFVGSAAAQSYSTVLDVEFEDMDFSSRQLLTGTSGALNSTYLYDNIYNDGTTQVDAIMTITAISGGNVGNVDDDTSNAARFQPQIGSTTGGGYVEFRFDFFDADDNRVALENFHVTGVDIDGNATYQEFHEIGGFASYTTDQTCDLTITEGSPLTRFSGTTNDLSGITFENTAAYIANYEAPVTRFTFRLGVTGNASNRQFSLAIGTPAGTFSNPIVVSAPGVTISTPDSIVNSPFVVTASFNGDVSGLTEGEILVDGGTVTASSLMSFGGLVYTFEVTPVTQGDITIRIPAGAAQSTSTGLDNTNSNTLVVGFDSVPPDTTIPTTEPNPTNDTTGEFVFGSNESPVTYECYFDMGTFAACDQNYTTPALSQGSHTIYVRAI
;
A
#
# COMPACT_ATOMS: atom_id res chain seq x y z
N MET A 1 -27.05 10.03 -31.03
CA MET A 1 -26.89 11.44 -30.60
C MET A 1 -26.53 11.40 -29.13
N VAL A 2 -25.22 11.37 -28.85
CA VAL A 2 -24.70 11.32 -27.47
C VAL A 2 -24.43 12.78 -27.08
N GLY A 3 -25.13 13.26 -26.07
CA GLY A 3 -24.96 14.62 -25.56
C GLY A 3 -23.71 14.69 -24.70
N LYS A 4 -22.66 15.35 -25.19
CA LYS A 4 -21.56 15.85 -24.36
C LYS A 4 -22.16 16.87 -23.37
N VAL A 5 -22.19 16.52 -22.07
CA VAL A 5 -22.36 17.52 -21.03
C VAL A 5 -20.97 18.12 -20.79
N SER A 6 -20.61 19.08 -21.64
CA SER A 6 -19.51 20.00 -21.33
C SER A 6 -20.00 20.91 -20.22
N ARG A 7 -19.38 20.85 -19.04
CA ARG A 7 -19.51 21.94 -18.08
C ARG A 7 -18.79 23.15 -18.67
N THR A 8 -19.56 24.04 -19.28
CA THR A 8 -19.16 25.44 -19.46
C THR A 8 -18.75 26.00 -18.11
N LEU A 9 -17.48 26.40 -17.99
CA LEU A 9 -16.92 27.14 -16.86
C LEU A 9 -17.88 28.23 -16.38
N ALA A 10 -18.36 28.09 -15.14
CA ALA A 10 -18.88 29.24 -14.39
C ALA A 10 -17.67 30.09 -13.95
N PRO A 11 -17.71 31.42 -14.10
CA PRO A 11 -16.52 32.24 -13.95
C PRO A 11 -16.08 32.35 -12.49
N LEU A 12 -14.79 32.06 -12.26
CA LEU A 12 -13.90 32.72 -11.31
C LEU A 12 -14.18 32.68 -9.78
N CYS A 13 -15.21 32.00 -9.29
CA CYS A 13 -15.52 32.03 -7.84
C CYS A 13 -15.13 30.76 -7.04
N ALA A 14 -14.97 29.59 -7.67
CA ALA A 14 -14.65 28.34 -6.96
C ALA A 14 -13.14 28.07 -6.77
N VAL A 15 -12.28 28.71 -7.59
CA VAL A 15 -10.81 28.53 -7.55
C VAL A 15 -10.17 29.08 -6.27
N TRP A 16 -10.90 29.92 -5.51
CA TRP A 16 -10.36 30.55 -4.29
C TRP A 16 -10.44 29.68 -3.02
N LEU A 17 -11.23 28.60 -3.00
CA LEU A 17 -11.26 27.72 -1.82
C LEU A 17 -10.06 26.74 -1.77
N LEU A 18 -9.42 26.49 -2.92
CA LEU A 18 -8.23 25.62 -3.02
C LEU A 18 -6.96 26.25 -2.41
N LEU A 19 -6.98 27.54 -2.04
CA LEU A 19 -5.78 28.32 -1.69
C LEU A 19 -5.45 28.39 -0.18
N CYS A 20 -6.30 27.87 0.72
CA CYS A 20 -6.16 28.11 2.16
C CYS A 20 -5.52 26.98 3.00
N ALA A 21 -5.10 25.85 2.42
CA ALA A 21 -4.57 24.72 3.21
C ALA A 21 -3.04 24.50 3.16
N PHE A 22 -2.27 25.27 2.38
CA PHE A 22 -0.84 25.00 2.17
C PHE A 22 0.11 25.88 3.02
N VAL A 23 -0.07 25.90 4.34
CA VAL A 23 1.05 26.18 5.28
C VAL A 23 0.79 25.45 6.61
N GLY A 24 0.94 24.12 6.62
CA GLY A 24 0.77 23.31 7.83
C GLY A 24 1.70 22.11 7.81
N SER A 25 2.36 21.85 8.93
CA SER A 25 3.29 20.74 9.17
C SER A 25 2.75 19.37 8.72
N ALA A 26 3.67 18.46 8.40
CA ALA A 26 3.48 17.05 8.04
C ALA A 26 2.68 16.22 9.07
N ALA A 27 1.40 16.52 9.24
CA ALA A 27 0.43 15.57 9.74
C ALA A 27 -0.06 14.77 8.53
N ALA A 28 0.14 13.45 8.56
CA ALA A 28 -0.40 12.54 7.57
C ALA A 28 -1.93 12.71 7.52
N GLN A 29 -2.43 13.38 6.48
CA GLN A 29 -3.87 13.42 6.23
C GLN A 29 -4.27 11.98 5.86
N SER A 30 -5.10 11.37 6.70
CA SER A 30 -5.60 10.01 6.54
C SER A 30 -6.42 9.92 5.26
N TYR A 31 -5.97 9.09 4.33
CA TYR A 31 -6.67 8.74 3.09
C TYR A 31 -7.85 7.85 3.46
N SER A 32 -9.09 8.29 3.21
CA SER A 32 -10.27 7.44 3.49
C SER A 32 -10.75 6.68 2.27
N THR A 33 -10.39 7.12 1.06
CA THR A 33 -10.98 6.60 -0.18
C THR A 33 -9.88 6.11 -1.12
N VAL A 34 -9.94 4.81 -1.40
CA VAL A 34 -9.21 4.17 -2.49
C VAL A 34 -10.21 3.98 -3.63
N LEU A 35 -9.82 4.41 -4.83
CA LEU A 35 -10.60 4.22 -6.05
C LEU A 35 -9.86 3.24 -6.96
N ASP A 36 -10.54 2.16 -7.28
CA ASP A 36 -10.12 1.22 -8.31
C ASP A 36 -10.49 1.82 -9.68
N VAL A 37 -9.50 2.04 -10.55
CA VAL A 37 -9.75 2.54 -11.92
C VAL A 37 -9.85 1.42 -12.95
N GLU A 38 -9.85 0.17 -12.50
CA GLU A 38 -10.11 -1.05 -13.30
C GLU A 38 -9.24 -1.19 -14.56
N PHE A 39 -8.03 -0.63 -14.56
CA PHE A 39 -7.11 -0.56 -15.69
C PHE A 39 -7.65 0.16 -16.92
N GLU A 40 -8.68 1.00 -16.77
CA GLU A 40 -9.30 1.75 -17.85
C GLU A 40 -8.43 2.93 -18.33
N ASP A 41 -8.80 3.49 -19.48
CA ASP A 41 -8.12 4.66 -20.05
C ASP A 41 -8.20 5.87 -19.12
N MET A 42 -7.08 6.59 -18.99
CA MET A 42 -7.04 7.90 -18.36
C MET A 42 -6.63 8.97 -19.37
N ASP A 43 -7.30 10.13 -19.31
CA ASP A 43 -7.16 11.21 -20.30
C ASP A 43 -6.46 12.44 -19.70
N PHE A 44 -5.21 12.68 -20.13
CA PHE A 44 -4.44 13.84 -19.70
C PHE A 44 -4.54 15.04 -20.65
N SER A 45 -5.54 15.10 -21.53
CA SER A 45 -5.67 16.19 -22.52
C SER A 45 -6.15 17.53 -21.96
N SER A 46 -6.73 17.56 -20.76
CA SER A 46 -7.39 18.74 -20.20
C SER A 46 -6.50 19.54 -19.23
N ARG A 47 -5.43 20.13 -19.75
CA ARG A 47 -4.42 20.84 -18.94
C ARG A 47 -4.75 22.33 -18.73
N GLN A 48 -4.72 22.77 -17.47
CA GLN A 48 -4.79 24.18 -17.08
C GLN A 48 -3.71 24.53 -16.05
N LEU A 49 -2.90 25.56 -16.31
CA LEU A 49 -1.99 26.13 -15.31
C LEU A 49 -2.81 26.74 -14.16
N LEU A 50 -2.59 26.26 -12.93
CA LEU A 50 -3.25 26.75 -11.72
C LEU A 50 -2.40 27.82 -11.02
N THR A 51 -1.12 27.51 -10.74
CA THR A 51 -0.22 28.43 -10.03
C THR A 51 1.21 28.39 -10.57
N GLY A 52 1.95 29.47 -10.35
CA GLY A 52 3.35 29.60 -10.75
C GLY A 52 3.55 30.09 -12.19
N THR A 53 4.75 29.86 -12.72
CA THR A 53 5.11 30.15 -14.12
C THR A 53 5.24 28.83 -14.87
N SER A 54 4.70 28.76 -16.08
CA SER A 54 4.66 27.48 -16.79
C SER A 54 6.06 26.86 -16.96
N GLY A 55 6.23 25.59 -16.63
CA GLY A 55 7.48 24.83 -16.71
C GLY A 55 8.49 25.15 -15.59
N ALA A 56 8.16 26.05 -14.66
CA ALA A 56 9.03 26.39 -13.54
C ALA A 56 8.82 25.45 -12.35
N LEU A 57 9.83 25.35 -11.49
CA LEU A 57 9.74 24.65 -10.20
C LEU A 57 8.55 25.19 -9.38
N ASN A 58 7.81 24.27 -8.75
CA ASN A 58 6.58 24.51 -7.96
C ASN A 58 5.38 25.03 -8.77
N SER A 59 5.44 25.07 -10.10
CA SER A 59 4.23 25.32 -10.90
C SER A 59 3.28 24.13 -10.81
N THR A 60 1.98 24.42 -10.80
CA THR A 60 0.92 23.42 -10.67
C THR A 60 -0.09 23.49 -11.80
N TYR A 61 -0.61 22.33 -12.20
CA TYR A 61 -1.53 22.18 -13.32
C TYR A 61 -2.69 21.28 -12.94
N LEU A 62 -3.90 21.70 -13.28
CA LEU A 62 -5.09 20.85 -13.25
C LEU A 62 -5.13 20.04 -14.54
N TYR A 63 -5.37 18.75 -14.38
CA TYR A 63 -5.83 17.83 -15.40
C TYR A 63 -7.25 17.43 -15.00
N ASP A 64 -8.25 18.04 -15.65
CA ASP A 64 -9.66 17.86 -15.33
C ASP A 64 -10.20 16.58 -15.96
N ASN A 65 -10.96 15.79 -15.19
CA ASN A 65 -11.63 14.58 -15.62
C ASN A 65 -10.68 13.55 -16.28
N ILE A 66 -9.58 13.23 -15.59
CA ILE A 66 -8.62 12.21 -16.06
C ILE A 66 -9.22 10.81 -16.09
N TYR A 67 -10.23 10.54 -15.26
CA TYR A 67 -10.95 9.27 -15.24
C TYR A 67 -12.42 9.51 -14.93
N ASN A 68 -13.30 8.79 -15.63
CA ASN A 68 -14.74 8.88 -15.44
C ASN A 68 -15.46 7.60 -15.90
N ASP A 69 -16.00 6.83 -14.96
CA ASP A 69 -16.78 5.60 -15.23
C ASP A 69 -18.30 5.85 -15.33
N GLY A 70 -18.73 7.12 -15.25
CA GLY A 70 -20.13 7.56 -15.18
C GLY A 70 -20.69 7.70 -13.76
N THR A 71 -19.96 7.25 -12.75
CA THR A 71 -20.30 7.34 -11.32
C THR A 71 -19.24 8.08 -10.51
N THR A 72 -17.97 7.85 -10.83
CA THR A 72 -16.79 8.42 -10.20
C THR A 72 -16.08 9.29 -11.23
N GLN A 73 -15.78 10.54 -10.87
CA GLN A 73 -14.87 11.40 -11.62
C GLN A 73 -13.62 11.60 -10.78
N VAL A 74 -12.45 11.53 -11.42
CA VAL A 74 -11.16 11.86 -10.81
C VAL A 74 -10.51 12.97 -11.61
N ASP A 75 -9.96 13.94 -10.89
CA ASP A 75 -9.08 14.98 -11.41
C ASP A 75 -7.64 14.74 -10.91
N ALA A 76 -6.65 15.25 -11.65
CA ALA A 76 -5.25 15.26 -11.22
C ALA A 76 -4.73 16.68 -11.05
N ILE A 77 -3.96 16.91 -9.99
CA ILE A 77 -3.09 18.08 -9.88
C ILE A 77 -1.65 17.63 -10.07
N MET A 78 -1.03 18.10 -11.15
CA MET A 78 0.39 17.92 -11.42
C MET A 78 1.19 19.05 -10.78
N THR A 79 2.28 18.73 -10.10
CA THR A 79 3.26 19.69 -9.59
C THR A 79 4.65 19.36 -10.11
N ILE A 80 5.40 20.37 -10.57
CA ILE A 80 6.84 20.23 -10.82
C ILE A 80 7.57 20.37 -9.47
N THR A 81 8.08 19.27 -8.93
CA THR A 81 8.65 19.22 -7.57
C THR A 81 10.16 19.38 -7.53
N ALA A 82 10.86 19.05 -8.61
CA ALA A 82 12.30 19.27 -8.74
C ALA A 82 12.70 19.51 -10.18
N ILE A 83 13.74 20.34 -10.38
CA ILE A 83 14.44 20.49 -11.65
C ILE A 83 15.93 20.44 -11.33
N SER A 84 16.65 19.47 -11.89
CA SER A 84 18.09 19.28 -11.65
C SER A 84 18.81 19.12 -12.98
N GLY A 85 19.55 20.14 -13.42
CA GLY A 85 20.26 20.14 -14.71
C GLY A 85 19.36 20.12 -15.96
N GLY A 86 18.04 19.95 -15.79
CA GLY A 86 17.05 19.96 -16.86
C GLY A 86 16.37 21.33 -17.02
N ASN A 87 15.57 21.46 -18.07
CA ASN A 87 14.63 22.55 -18.26
C ASN A 87 13.36 22.03 -18.96
N VAL A 88 12.21 22.63 -18.67
CA VAL A 88 10.95 22.32 -19.35
C VAL A 88 10.76 23.29 -20.50
N GLY A 89 10.73 22.79 -21.74
CA GLY A 89 10.43 23.57 -22.95
C GLY A 89 8.93 23.69 -23.18
N ASN A 90 8.23 22.58 -23.03
CA ASN A 90 6.77 22.48 -23.01
C ASN A 90 6.40 21.49 -21.89
N VAL A 91 5.39 21.81 -21.10
CA VAL A 91 4.98 20.97 -19.97
C VAL A 91 4.31 19.71 -20.46
N ASP A 92 3.62 19.78 -21.59
CA ASP A 92 2.83 18.68 -22.12
C ASP A 92 2.38 19.04 -23.55
N ASP A 93 2.91 18.30 -24.51
CA ASP A 93 2.77 18.53 -25.95
C ASP A 93 1.77 17.56 -26.57
N ASP A 94 0.53 18.02 -26.67
CA ASP A 94 -0.63 17.22 -27.10
C ASP A 94 -0.62 16.90 -28.62
N THR A 95 0.43 17.30 -29.36
CA THR A 95 0.45 17.19 -30.83
C THR A 95 0.49 15.75 -31.34
N SER A 96 1.20 14.86 -30.65
CA SER A 96 1.24 13.44 -31.04
C SER A 96 0.09 12.63 -30.46
N ASN A 97 -0.21 12.81 -29.17
CA ASN A 97 -1.31 12.14 -28.50
C ASN A 97 -1.73 12.92 -27.25
N ALA A 98 -2.81 13.69 -27.37
CA ALA A 98 -3.34 14.51 -26.29
C ALA A 98 -3.74 13.73 -25.02
N ALA A 99 -4.06 12.44 -25.10
CA ALA A 99 -4.45 11.67 -23.91
C ALA A 99 -3.25 11.29 -23.03
N ARG A 100 -2.02 11.37 -23.56
CA ARG A 100 -0.79 11.04 -22.83
C ARG A 100 -0.18 12.29 -22.23
N PHE A 101 0.61 12.13 -21.18
CA PHE A 101 1.46 13.19 -20.67
C PHE A 101 2.77 13.23 -21.46
N GLN A 102 3.00 14.32 -22.21
CA GLN A 102 4.08 14.41 -23.19
C GLN A 102 4.98 15.66 -23.02
N PRO A 103 5.71 15.81 -21.89
CA PRO A 103 6.55 16.97 -21.67
C PRO A 103 7.74 17.02 -22.63
N GLN A 104 8.15 18.23 -22.99
CA GLN A 104 9.43 18.49 -23.65
C GLN A 104 10.48 18.92 -22.62
N ILE A 105 11.51 18.13 -22.44
CA ILE A 105 12.58 18.36 -21.46
C ILE A 105 13.92 18.49 -22.18
N GLY A 106 14.69 19.52 -21.83
CA GLY A 106 16.05 19.73 -22.30
C GLY A 106 17.08 19.66 -21.17
N SER A 107 18.35 19.69 -21.55
CA SER A 107 19.47 19.97 -20.66
C SER A 107 20.60 20.67 -21.42
N THR A 108 21.24 21.64 -20.76
CA THR A 108 22.45 22.33 -21.24
C THR A 108 23.67 22.10 -20.35
N THR A 109 23.52 21.28 -19.31
CA THR A 109 24.53 21.05 -18.27
C THR A 109 25.17 19.66 -18.33
N GLY A 110 24.99 18.93 -19.44
CA GLY A 110 25.47 17.56 -19.61
C GLY A 110 24.54 16.51 -19.02
N GLY A 111 23.24 16.80 -18.94
CA GLY A 111 22.21 15.91 -18.42
C GLY A 111 21.44 16.52 -17.25
N GLY A 112 20.30 15.91 -16.95
CA GLY A 112 19.41 16.36 -15.90
C GLY A 112 18.01 15.75 -15.99
N TYR A 113 17.16 16.09 -15.03
CA TYR A 113 15.76 15.65 -14.96
C TYR A 113 14.83 16.76 -14.48
N VAL A 114 13.54 16.52 -14.73
CA VAL A 114 12.42 17.20 -14.11
C VAL A 114 11.60 16.15 -13.36
N GLU A 115 11.31 16.41 -12.10
CA GLU A 115 10.45 15.58 -11.27
C GLU A 115 9.03 16.15 -11.28
N PHE A 116 8.08 15.28 -11.62
CA PHE A 116 6.66 15.57 -11.65
C PHE A 116 5.97 14.76 -10.56
N ARG A 117 4.89 15.32 -10.03
CA ARG A 117 4.07 14.68 -9.02
C ARG A 117 2.60 14.89 -9.35
N PHE A 118 1.85 13.80 -9.52
CA PHE A 118 0.40 13.84 -9.56
C PHE A 118 -0.19 13.53 -8.18
N ASP A 119 -1.09 14.38 -7.73
CA ASP A 119 -2.02 14.11 -6.62
C ASP A 119 -3.44 14.01 -7.22
N PHE A 120 -4.25 13.06 -6.73
CA PHE A 120 -5.57 12.74 -7.29
C PHE A 120 -6.71 13.20 -6.37
N PHE A 121 -7.80 13.65 -6.97
CA PHE A 121 -8.97 14.19 -6.26
C PHE A 121 -10.27 13.66 -6.85
N ASP A 122 -11.25 13.38 -6.00
CA ASP A 122 -12.62 13.07 -6.44
C ASP A 122 -13.40 14.33 -6.84
N ALA A 123 -14.63 14.15 -7.32
CA ALA A 123 -15.51 15.24 -7.75
C ALA A 123 -15.88 16.25 -6.64
N ASP A 124 -15.62 15.93 -5.38
CA ASP A 124 -15.87 16.76 -4.20
C ASP A 124 -14.57 17.41 -3.66
N ASP A 125 -13.49 17.41 -4.46
CA ASP A 125 -12.15 17.90 -4.13
C ASP A 125 -11.48 17.16 -2.95
N ASN A 126 -11.93 15.96 -2.59
CA ASN A 126 -11.26 15.15 -1.58
C ASN A 126 -10.10 14.39 -2.21
N ARG A 127 -8.97 14.32 -1.50
CA ARG A 127 -7.81 13.58 -1.97
C ARG A 127 -8.09 12.07 -1.93
N VAL A 128 -7.82 11.39 -3.04
CA VAL A 128 -8.03 9.96 -3.20
C VAL A 128 -6.73 9.23 -3.55
N ALA A 129 -6.70 7.93 -3.31
CA ALA A 129 -5.68 7.03 -3.84
C ALA A 129 -6.25 6.28 -5.04
N LEU A 130 -5.43 6.04 -6.07
CA LEU A 130 -5.83 5.21 -7.22
C LEU A 130 -5.11 3.87 -7.17
N GLU A 131 -5.79 2.78 -7.51
CA GLU A 131 -5.19 1.47 -7.71
C GLU A 131 -5.65 0.86 -9.04
N ASN A 132 -4.96 -0.20 -9.46
CA ASN A 132 -5.22 -0.95 -10.70
C ASN A 132 -5.13 -0.08 -11.96
N PHE A 133 -3.95 0.47 -12.22
CA PHE A 133 -3.64 1.17 -13.47
C PHE A 133 -2.24 0.83 -13.97
N HIS A 134 -2.00 1.06 -15.27
CA HIS A 134 -0.65 0.98 -15.82
C HIS A 134 -0.04 2.36 -16.02
N VAL A 135 1.29 2.38 -16.04
CA VAL A 135 2.07 3.50 -16.56
C VAL A 135 2.97 2.95 -17.65
N THR A 136 2.80 3.44 -18.88
CA THR A 136 3.59 3.01 -20.03
C THR A 136 4.50 4.14 -20.49
N GLY A 137 5.81 3.93 -20.36
CA GLY A 137 6.79 4.76 -21.06
C GLY A 137 6.97 4.22 -22.47
N VAL A 138 6.93 5.11 -23.46
CA VAL A 138 7.06 4.75 -24.88
C VAL A 138 8.13 5.61 -25.53
N ASP A 139 8.74 5.07 -26.59
CA ASP A 139 9.75 5.76 -27.38
C ASP A 139 10.92 6.28 -26.53
N ILE A 140 11.33 5.49 -25.53
CA ILE A 140 12.44 5.88 -24.63
C ILE A 140 13.74 5.59 -25.37
N ASP A 141 14.23 6.58 -26.07
CA ASP A 141 15.33 6.43 -27.00
C ASP A 141 16.51 7.36 -26.68
N GLY A 142 17.39 7.57 -27.66
CA GLY A 142 18.55 8.42 -27.47
C GLY A 142 19.52 8.36 -28.62
N ASN A 143 20.75 8.78 -28.36
CA ASN A 143 21.85 8.64 -29.31
C ASN A 143 23.17 8.58 -28.56
N ALA A 144 24.28 8.70 -29.30
CA ALA A 144 25.62 8.68 -28.72
C ALA A 144 25.93 9.85 -27.76
N THR A 145 25.10 10.92 -27.74
CA THR A 145 25.34 12.14 -26.96
C THR A 145 24.49 12.22 -25.70
N TYR A 146 23.27 11.68 -25.72
CA TYR A 146 22.40 11.57 -24.56
C TYR A 146 21.42 10.41 -24.78
N GLN A 147 20.89 9.87 -23.70
CA GLN A 147 19.73 8.97 -23.68
C GLN A 147 18.63 9.62 -22.89
N GLU A 148 17.39 9.45 -23.32
CA GLU A 148 16.22 9.72 -22.50
C GLU A 148 16.19 8.74 -21.33
N PHE A 149 15.56 9.11 -20.22
CA PHE A 149 15.27 8.15 -19.17
C PHE A 149 14.00 8.52 -18.42
N HIS A 150 13.33 7.48 -17.94
CA HIS A 150 12.21 7.58 -17.03
C HIS A 150 12.64 7.01 -15.68
N GLU A 151 12.36 7.69 -14.58
CA GLU A 151 12.48 7.12 -13.23
C GLU A 151 11.10 7.08 -12.59
N ILE A 152 10.59 5.88 -12.34
CA ILE A 152 9.29 5.63 -11.71
C ILE A 152 9.45 4.63 -10.58
N GLY A 153 8.52 4.60 -9.63
CA GLY A 153 8.56 3.69 -8.49
C GLY A 153 7.17 3.46 -7.90
N GLY A 154 7.07 2.56 -6.92
CA GLY A 154 5.80 2.21 -6.28
C GLY A 154 4.88 1.29 -7.11
N PHE A 155 5.37 0.73 -8.22
CA PHE A 155 4.66 -0.28 -9.00
C PHE A 155 4.84 -1.68 -8.37
N ALA A 156 3.86 -2.56 -8.59
CA ALA A 156 3.91 -3.97 -8.20
C ALA A 156 4.76 -4.82 -9.17
N SER A 157 4.82 -4.44 -10.45
CA SER A 157 5.67 -5.06 -11.45
C SER A 157 5.94 -4.12 -12.62
N TYR A 158 6.89 -4.46 -13.47
CA TYR A 158 6.98 -3.92 -14.81
C TYR A 158 7.17 -5.02 -15.84
N THR A 159 6.76 -4.73 -17.06
CA THR A 159 6.89 -5.61 -18.22
C THR A 159 7.70 -4.91 -19.30
N THR A 160 8.58 -5.66 -19.94
CA THR A 160 9.28 -5.27 -21.19
C THR A 160 9.13 -6.38 -22.22
N ASP A 161 9.67 -6.20 -23.42
CA ASP A 161 9.85 -7.31 -24.36
C ASP A 161 11.17 -8.05 -24.12
N GLN A 162 11.27 -9.28 -24.62
CA GLN A 162 12.54 -10.00 -24.73
C GLN A 162 13.57 -9.28 -25.60
N THR A 163 13.12 -8.46 -26.56
CA THR A 163 14.00 -7.62 -27.38
C THR A 163 14.20 -6.21 -26.80
N CYS A 164 13.89 -5.98 -25.53
CA CYS A 164 14.07 -4.67 -24.91
C CYS A 164 15.55 -4.24 -24.94
N ASP A 165 15.81 -3.02 -25.44
CA ASP A 165 17.14 -2.41 -25.52
C ASP A 165 17.34 -1.33 -24.43
N LEU A 166 16.36 -1.15 -23.53
CA LEU A 166 16.47 -0.23 -22.41
C LEU A 166 17.50 -0.74 -21.40
N THR A 167 18.33 0.18 -20.90
CA THR A 167 19.15 -0.11 -19.72
C THR A 167 18.32 0.18 -18.47
N ILE A 168 17.91 -0.87 -17.78
CA ILE A 168 17.11 -0.77 -16.56
C ILE A 168 18.06 -0.82 -15.36
N THR A 169 17.94 0.17 -14.48
CA THR A 169 18.61 0.19 -13.18
C THR A 169 17.53 0.24 -12.12
N GLU A 170 17.19 -0.93 -11.62
CA GLU A 170 16.24 -1.10 -10.55
C GLU A 170 16.80 -0.57 -9.22
N GLY A 171 15.95 0.10 -8.45
CA GLY A 171 16.35 0.64 -7.15
C GLY A 171 15.24 1.41 -6.45
N SER A 172 15.43 1.63 -5.16
CA SER A 172 14.52 2.43 -4.33
C SER A 172 15.02 3.87 -4.19
N PRO A 173 14.14 4.88 -4.28
CA PRO A 173 12.68 4.77 -4.44
C PRO A 173 12.20 4.70 -5.90
N LEU A 174 13.09 4.84 -6.88
CA LEU A 174 12.73 4.87 -8.31
C LEU A 174 13.64 3.94 -9.13
N THR A 175 13.03 3.13 -9.98
CA THR A 175 13.69 2.37 -11.03
C THR A 175 13.87 3.26 -12.25
N ARG A 176 15.10 3.31 -12.78
CA ARG A 176 15.43 4.05 -14.01
C ARG A 176 15.34 3.14 -15.23
N PHE A 177 14.54 3.55 -16.20
CA PHE A 177 14.49 3.01 -17.56
C PHE A 177 15.23 3.97 -18.47
N SER A 178 16.49 3.68 -18.80
CA SER A 178 17.33 4.49 -19.68
C SER A 178 17.17 4.05 -21.13
N GLY A 179 16.96 5.01 -22.01
CA GLY A 179 16.66 4.84 -23.40
C GLY A 179 17.80 4.23 -24.21
N THR A 180 17.45 3.81 -25.41
CA THR A 180 18.40 3.15 -26.30
C THR A 180 19.49 4.12 -26.80
N THR A 181 20.57 3.61 -27.38
CA THR A 181 21.61 4.45 -28.02
C THR A 181 21.27 4.86 -29.45
N ASN A 182 20.07 4.55 -29.94
CA ASN A 182 19.64 4.83 -31.31
C ASN A 182 18.38 5.71 -31.30
N ASP A 183 18.38 6.75 -32.12
CA ASP A 183 17.25 7.69 -32.23
C ASP A 183 16.20 6.98 -33.09
N LEU A 184 15.04 6.75 -32.51
CA LEU A 184 13.86 6.24 -33.17
C LEU A 184 13.09 7.42 -33.80
N SER A 185 12.10 7.10 -34.62
CA SER A 185 11.34 8.12 -35.34
C SER A 185 9.87 8.05 -34.93
N GLY A 186 9.32 9.19 -34.52
CA GLY A 186 7.93 9.27 -34.10
C GLY A 186 7.83 9.31 -32.59
N ILE A 187 6.67 8.92 -32.06
CA ILE A 187 6.44 8.61 -30.64
C ILE A 187 5.47 7.43 -30.65
N THR A 188 6.02 6.23 -30.81
CA THR A 188 5.23 5.00 -30.92
C THR A 188 5.57 4.01 -29.82
N PHE A 189 4.78 2.94 -29.70
CA PHE A 189 5.11 1.87 -28.77
C PHE A 189 6.01 0.87 -29.51
N GLU A 190 7.25 0.72 -29.07
CA GLU A 190 8.19 -0.26 -29.60
C GLU A 190 8.59 -1.29 -28.54
N ASN A 191 8.69 -2.56 -28.95
CA ASN A 191 9.21 -3.64 -28.10
C ASN A 191 10.61 -3.33 -27.53
N THR A 192 11.42 -2.58 -28.27
CA THR A 192 12.82 -2.27 -27.92
C THR A 192 12.96 -1.07 -26.98
N ALA A 193 11.97 -0.18 -26.90
CA ALA A 193 12.11 1.14 -26.28
C ALA A 193 10.91 1.53 -25.40
N ALA A 194 10.19 0.56 -24.84
CA ALA A 194 9.05 0.78 -23.96
C ALA A 194 9.10 -0.10 -22.71
N TYR A 195 8.37 0.32 -21.68
CA TYR A 195 8.03 -0.52 -20.52
C TYR A 195 6.56 -0.30 -20.14
N ILE A 196 5.94 -1.29 -19.52
CA ILE A 196 4.61 -1.18 -18.89
C ILE A 196 4.77 -1.47 -17.41
N ALA A 197 4.63 -0.46 -16.55
CA ALA A 197 4.61 -0.63 -15.10
C ALA A 197 3.18 -0.82 -14.60
N ASN A 198 2.99 -1.75 -13.66
CA ASN A 198 1.70 -2.17 -13.13
C ASN A 198 1.53 -1.68 -11.68
N TYR A 199 0.49 -0.90 -11.41
CA TYR A 199 0.18 -0.40 -10.07
C TYR A 199 -1.10 -1.07 -9.57
N GLU A 200 -0.94 -2.05 -8.68
CA GLU A 200 -2.06 -2.79 -8.06
C GLU A 200 -2.38 -2.30 -6.64
N ALA A 201 -1.43 -1.61 -6.00
CA ALA A 201 -1.64 -1.05 -4.67
C ALA A 201 -2.08 0.42 -4.76
N PRO A 202 -2.81 0.94 -3.75
CA PRO A 202 -3.23 2.34 -3.73
C PRO A 202 -2.07 3.33 -3.81
N VAL A 203 -2.05 4.12 -4.89
CA VAL A 203 -1.11 5.23 -5.12
C VAL A 203 -1.78 6.54 -4.74
N THR A 204 -1.38 7.09 -3.61
CA THR A 204 -1.87 8.39 -3.13
C THR A 204 -1.20 9.57 -3.84
N ARG A 205 -0.02 9.32 -4.41
CA ARG A 205 0.85 10.31 -5.03
C ARG A 205 1.75 9.60 -6.00
N PHE A 206 1.62 9.95 -7.26
CA PHE A 206 2.47 9.38 -8.29
C PHE A 206 3.61 10.37 -8.59
N THR A 207 4.82 10.04 -8.13
CA THR A 207 6.03 10.85 -8.38
C THR A 207 6.93 10.12 -9.35
N PHE A 208 7.41 10.83 -10.37
CA PHE A 208 8.29 10.29 -11.38
C PHE A 208 9.21 11.36 -11.93
N ARG A 209 10.29 10.93 -12.58
CA ARG A 209 11.24 11.82 -13.24
C ARG A 209 11.36 11.45 -14.70
N LEU A 210 11.49 12.48 -15.51
CA LEU A 210 11.84 12.37 -16.92
C LEU A 210 13.07 13.23 -17.16
N GLY A 211 14.01 12.72 -17.94
CA GLY A 211 15.29 13.40 -18.09
C GLY A 211 16.16 12.84 -19.19
N VAL A 212 17.32 13.48 -19.37
CA VAL A 212 18.32 13.08 -20.36
C VAL A 212 19.69 12.93 -19.71
N THR A 213 20.49 11.96 -20.16
CA THR A 213 21.84 11.70 -19.61
C THR A 213 22.91 12.65 -20.13
N GLY A 214 22.58 13.51 -21.11
CA GLY A 214 23.49 14.44 -21.76
C GLY A 214 22.77 15.71 -22.21
N ASN A 215 23.44 16.51 -23.05
CA ASN A 215 22.83 17.73 -23.59
C ASN A 215 21.77 17.39 -24.64
N ALA A 216 20.55 17.88 -24.44
CA ALA A 216 19.45 17.75 -25.39
C ALA A 216 18.62 19.03 -25.41
N SER A 217 18.05 19.37 -26.56
CA SER A 217 17.17 20.53 -26.72
C SER A 217 15.73 20.07 -26.86
N ASN A 218 14.91 20.28 -25.84
CA ASN A 218 13.46 20.03 -25.83
C ASN A 218 13.06 18.65 -26.39
N ARG A 219 13.60 17.58 -25.79
CA ARG A 219 13.24 16.21 -26.13
C ARG A 219 11.85 15.87 -25.62
N GLN A 220 11.01 15.30 -26.48
CA GLN A 220 9.61 15.03 -26.18
C GLN A 220 9.48 13.62 -25.59
N PHE A 221 9.09 13.56 -24.34
CA PHE A 221 8.81 12.30 -23.64
C PHE A 221 7.35 11.91 -23.86
N SER A 222 7.01 10.66 -23.59
CA SER A 222 5.62 10.22 -23.66
C SER A 222 5.32 9.17 -22.61
N LEU A 223 4.37 9.49 -21.73
CA LEU A 223 3.89 8.62 -20.68
C LEU A 223 2.38 8.44 -20.81
N ALA A 224 1.93 7.20 -21.02
CA ALA A 224 0.52 6.84 -20.92
C ALA A 224 0.22 6.35 -19.49
N ILE A 225 -0.93 6.73 -18.94
CA ILE A 225 -1.41 6.30 -17.63
C ILE A 225 -2.82 5.74 -17.82
N GLY A 226 -3.17 4.64 -17.16
CA GLY A 226 -4.40 3.88 -17.42
C GLY A 226 -4.10 2.63 -18.25
N THR A 227 -4.83 2.41 -19.35
CA THR A 227 -4.57 1.30 -20.29
C THR A 227 -3.15 1.39 -20.89
N PRO A 228 -2.48 0.24 -21.15
CA PRO A 228 -1.17 0.26 -21.78
C PRO A 228 -1.17 0.89 -23.17
N ALA A 229 -0.12 1.65 -23.48
CA ALA A 229 0.03 2.31 -24.79
C ALA A 229 0.23 1.35 -25.98
N GLY A 230 0.44 0.06 -25.72
CA GLY A 230 0.63 -1.00 -26.69
C GLY A 230 0.80 -2.36 -25.99
N THR A 231 1.14 -3.39 -26.76
CA THR A 231 1.37 -4.75 -26.25
C THR A 231 2.72 -5.27 -26.72
N PHE A 232 3.47 -5.89 -25.81
CA PHE A 232 4.72 -6.57 -26.16
C PHE A 232 4.45 -7.88 -26.88
N SER A 233 5.35 -8.24 -27.80
CA SER A 233 5.23 -9.48 -28.57
C SER A 233 5.70 -10.69 -27.77
N ASN A 234 6.74 -10.52 -26.95
CA ASN A 234 7.31 -11.55 -26.08
C ASN A 234 7.58 -10.93 -24.69
N PRO A 235 6.55 -10.79 -23.84
CA PRO A 235 6.68 -10.06 -22.59
C PRO A 235 7.58 -10.77 -21.58
N ILE A 236 8.45 -10.01 -20.92
CA ILE A 236 9.19 -10.37 -19.72
C ILE A 236 8.62 -9.53 -18.57
N VAL A 237 8.12 -10.19 -17.53
CA VAL A 237 7.58 -9.53 -16.34
C VAL A 237 8.59 -9.63 -15.19
N VAL A 238 8.86 -8.51 -14.56
CA VAL A 238 9.65 -8.41 -13.33
C VAL A 238 8.74 -7.88 -12.23
N SER A 239 8.55 -8.67 -11.18
CA SER A 239 7.66 -8.35 -10.07
C SER A 239 8.42 -7.93 -8.82
N ALA A 240 7.85 -6.97 -8.08
CA ALA A 240 8.22 -6.67 -6.71
C ALA A 240 7.94 -7.89 -5.82
N PRO A 241 8.74 -8.13 -4.76
CA PRO A 241 8.48 -9.21 -3.83
C PRO A 241 7.21 -8.93 -3.02
N GLY A 242 6.26 -9.86 -3.05
CA GLY A 242 5.09 -9.84 -2.18
C GLY A 242 5.40 -10.46 -0.84
N VAL A 243 4.68 -10.05 0.21
CA VAL A 243 4.80 -10.60 1.56
C VAL A 243 3.44 -10.96 2.13
N THR A 244 3.36 -12.13 2.76
CA THR A 244 2.18 -12.56 3.52
C THR A 244 2.58 -12.79 4.96
N ILE A 245 1.85 -12.22 5.91
CA ILE A 245 2.04 -12.40 7.34
C ILE A 245 0.95 -13.27 7.95
N SER A 246 1.34 -14.14 8.88
CA SER A 246 0.42 -15.04 9.59
C SER A 246 0.94 -15.40 10.99
N THR A 247 0.02 -15.89 11.82
CA THR A 247 0.29 -16.53 13.13
C THR A 247 -0.60 -17.76 13.25
N PRO A 248 -0.25 -18.78 14.07
CA PRO A 248 -1.10 -19.95 14.26
C PRO A 248 -2.46 -19.65 14.91
N ASP A 249 -2.48 -18.73 15.88
CA ASP A 249 -3.64 -18.46 16.72
C ASP A 249 -4.26 -17.10 16.42
N SER A 250 -5.59 -17.05 16.29
CA SER A 250 -6.34 -15.81 16.07
C SER A 250 -6.65 -15.04 17.36
N ILE A 251 -6.51 -15.70 18.53
CA ILE A 251 -6.65 -15.11 19.85
C ILE A 251 -5.46 -15.57 20.70
N VAL A 252 -4.81 -14.64 21.39
CA VAL A 252 -3.62 -14.88 22.21
C VAL A 252 -3.78 -14.22 23.58
N ASN A 253 -3.09 -14.75 24.58
CA ASN A 253 -3.10 -14.23 25.96
C ASN A 253 -1.69 -13.86 26.48
N SER A 254 -0.70 -13.93 25.59
CA SER A 254 0.72 -13.69 25.85
C SER A 254 1.42 -13.27 24.55
N PRO A 255 2.70 -12.83 24.58
CA PRO A 255 3.46 -12.57 23.37
C PRO A 255 3.46 -13.77 22.42
N PHE A 256 3.40 -13.49 21.11
CA PHE A 256 3.22 -14.52 20.08
C PHE A 256 4.12 -14.24 18.88
N VAL A 257 4.41 -15.29 18.10
CA VAL A 257 5.29 -15.21 16.93
C VAL A 257 4.47 -15.00 15.67
N VAL A 258 4.87 -14.03 14.87
CA VAL A 258 4.37 -13.79 13.51
C VAL A 258 5.40 -14.29 12.51
N THR A 259 4.93 -14.94 11.46
CA THR A 259 5.72 -15.36 10.31
C THR A 259 5.42 -14.45 9.13
N ALA A 260 6.44 -13.83 8.55
CA ALA A 260 6.37 -13.14 7.26
C ALA A 260 6.99 -14.03 6.17
N SER A 261 6.21 -14.34 5.15
CA SER A 261 6.61 -15.16 3.99
C SER A 261 6.66 -14.30 2.74
N PHE A 262 7.85 -14.10 2.19
CA PHE A 262 8.07 -13.43 0.91
C PHE A 262 8.02 -14.44 -0.24
N ASN A 263 7.57 -14.00 -1.41
CA ASN A 263 7.56 -14.82 -2.63
C ASN A 263 8.86 -14.71 -3.47
N GLY A 264 9.88 -14.04 -2.93
CA GLY A 264 11.22 -13.90 -3.50
C GLY A 264 12.21 -13.50 -2.42
N ASP A 265 13.51 -13.74 -2.65
CA ASP A 265 14.55 -13.44 -1.67
C ASP A 265 14.63 -11.93 -1.43
N VAL A 266 14.43 -11.51 -0.18
CA VAL A 266 14.56 -10.11 0.23
C VAL A 266 15.67 -9.90 1.27
N SER A 267 16.07 -8.64 1.41
CA SER A 267 16.96 -8.15 2.45
C SER A 267 16.47 -6.80 2.95
N GLY A 268 17.08 -6.28 4.01
CA GLY A 268 16.79 -4.93 4.52
C GLY A 268 15.67 -4.83 5.55
N LEU A 269 14.79 -5.84 5.69
CA LEU A 269 13.72 -5.82 6.70
C LEU A 269 14.26 -5.62 8.13
N THR A 270 13.71 -4.63 8.80
CA THR A 270 13.99 -4.29 10.20
C THR A 270 12.72 -4.26 11.05
N GLU A 271 12.88 -4.40 12.36
CA GLU A 271 11.76 -4.31 13.32
C GLU A 271 11.04 -2.95 13.28
N GLY A 272 11.75 -1.87 12.92
CA GLY A 272 11.19 -0.52 12.85
C GLY A 272 10.25 -0.29 11.67
N GLU A 273 10.25 -1.18 10.68
CA GLU A 273 9.37 -1.09 9.50
C GLU A 273 8.05 -1.84 9.71
N ILE A 274 7.99 -2.75 10.69
CA ILE A 274 6.79 -3.52 10.99
C ILE A 274 5.82 -2.66 11.81
N LEU A 275 4.62 -2.47 11.30
CA LEU A 275 3.60 -1.63 11.92
C LEU A 275 2.66 -2.51 12.74
N VAL A 276 2.60 -2.25 14.05
CA VAL A 276 1.74 -2.95 15.00
C VAL A 276 0.89 -1.93 15.74
N ASP A 277 -0.42 -2.06 15.65
CA ASP A 277 -1.40 -1.33 16.48
C ASP A 277 -1.96 -2.27 17.55
N GLY A 278 -2.12 -1.80 18.79
CA GLY A 278 -2.47 -2.63 19.96
C GLY A 278 -1.32 -3.47 20.55
N GLY A 279 -0.11 -3.38 19.98
CA GLY A 279 1.07 -4.13 20.41
C GLY A 279 2.39 -3.46 20.00
N THR A 280 3.50 -4.16 20.21
CA THR A 280 4.84 -3.76 19.73
C THR A 280 5.61 -4.99 19.25
N VAL A 281 6.55 -4.82 18.33
CA VAL A 281 7.52 -5.87 18.00
C VAL A 281 8.53 -5.98 19.14
N THR A 282 8.73 -7.18 19.68
CA THR A 282 9.74 -7.44 20.72
C THR A 282 11.13 -7.16 20.15
N ALA A 283 11.92 -6.34 20.82
CA ALA A 283 13.25 -5.94 20.36
C ALA A 283 14.19 -7.14 20.18
N SER A 284 14.92 -7.17 19.06
CA SER A 284 15.84 -8.25 18.68
C SER A 284 15.18 -9.63 18.52
N SER A 285 13.88 -9.67 18.24
CA SER A 285 13.15 -10.92 17.95
C SER A 285 13.11 -11.25 16.45
N LEU A 286 13.41 -10.28 15.57
CA LEU A 286 13.39 -10.51 14.12
C LEU A 286 14.51 -11.45 13.69
N MET A 287 14.12 -12.59 13.13
CA MET A 287 14.99 -13.63 12.61
C MET A 287 14.70 -13.85 11.13
N SER A 288 15.76 -14.01 10.32
CA SER A 288 15.65 -14.34 8.89
C SER A 288 16.06 -15.79 8.63
N PHE A 289 15.29 -16.47 7.79
CA PHE A 289 15.53 -17.82 7.32
C PHE A 289 15.70 -17.79 5.80
N GLY A 290 16.89 -17.39 5.36
CA GLY A 290 17.27 -17.40 3.95
C GLY A 290 16.57 -16.35 3.10
N GLY A 291 16.15 -15.20 3.67
CA GLY A 291 15.57 -14.08 2.91
C GLY A 291 14.14 -14.29 2.41
N LEU A 292 13.61 -15.52 2.42
CA LEU A 292 12.22 -15.83 2.08
C LEU A 292 11.28 -15.76 3.27
N VAL A 293 11.75 -16.17 4.45
CA VAL A 293 10.93 -16.25 5.65
C VAL A 293 11.57 -15.46 6.77
N TYR A 294 10.77 -14.64 7.44
CA TYR A 294 11.15 -13.94 8.65
C TYR A 294 10.17 -14.29 9.76
N THR A 295 10.67 -14.37 10.99
CA THR A 295 9.82 -14.46 12.18
C THR A 295 10.16 -13.33 13.13
N PHE A 296 9.15 -12.79 13.80
CA PHE A 296 9.31 -11.81 14.87
C PHE A 296 8.26 -12.05 15.94
N GLU A 297 8.55 -11.63 17.16
CA GLU A 297 7.60 -11.73 18.27
C GLU A 297 6.86 -10.41 18.43
N VAL A 298 5.55 -10.49 18.64
CA VAL A 298 4.69 -9.35 18.97
C VAL A 298 4.30 -9.46 20.44
N THR A 299 4.54 -8.38 21.18
CA THR A 299 4.10 -8.20 22.56
C THR A 299 2.85 -7.31 22.58
N PRO A 300 1.67 -7.86 22.94
CA PRO A 300 0.45 -7.10 23.17
C PRO A 300 0.62 -6.01 24.23
N VAL A 301 -0.02 -4.84 24.06
CA VAL A 301 -0.03 -3.76 25.07
C VAL A 301 -1.42 -3.42 25.59
N THR A 302 -2.47 -3.74 24.84
CA THR A 302 -3.88 -3.45 25.19
C THR A 302 -4.77 -4.62 24.82
N GLN A 303 -5.80 -4.91 25.64
CA GLN A 303 -6.83 -5.89 25.30
C GLN A 303 -7.54 -5.54 23.99
N GLY A 304 -8.06 -6.55 23.31
CA GLY A 304 -8.75 -6.41 22.03
C GLY A 304 -7.84 -6.66 20.84
N ASP A 305 -8.23 -6.13 19.68
CA ASP A 305 -7.58 -6.45 18.41
C ASP A 305 -6.20 -5.80 18.29
N ILE A 306 -5.21 -6.63 17.93
CA ILE A 306 -3.88 -6.22 17.50
C ILE A 306 -3.84 -6.30 15.99
N THR A 307 -3.50 -5.19 15.33
CA THR A 307 -3.41 -5.11 13.87
C THR A 307 -1.96 -4.99 13.43
N ILE A 308 -1.50 -5.93 12.62
CA ILE A 308 -0.10 -6.01 12.15
C ILE A 308 -0.07 -5.88 10.62
N ARG A 309 0.92 -5.13 10.11
CA ARG A 309 1.23 -5.06 8.68
C ARG A 309 2.71 -4.79 8.43
N ILE A 310 3.24 -5.32 7.32
CA ILE A 310 4.53 -4.92 6.76
C ILE A 310 4.23 -4.01 5.56
N PRO A 311 4.61 -2.72 5.61
CA PRO A 311 4.34 -1.79 4.52
C PRO A 311 5.20 -2.11 3.29
N ALA A 312 4.80 -1.57 2.14
CA ALA A 312 5.64 -1.56 0.96
C ALA A 312 6.96 -0.81 1.23
N GLY A 313 8.07 -1.28 0.65
CA GLY A 313 9.40 -0.70 0.86
C GLY A 313 10.07 -1.01 2.20
N ALA A 314 9.51 -1.92 3.00
CA ALA A 314 10.14 -2.43 4.22
C ALA A 314 11.29 -3.41 3.93
N ALA A 315 11.34 -4.01 2.74
CA ALA A 315 12.36 -4.95 2.33
C ALA A 315 12.59 -4.87 0.83
N GLN A 316 13.77 -5.27 0.37
CA GLN A 316 14.17 -5.20 -1.03
C GLN A 316 14.57 -6.55 -1.58
N SER A 317 14.11 -6.85 -2.79
CA SER A 317 14.54 -7.99 -3.59
C SER A 317 16.06 -8.01 -3.70
N THR A 318 16.70 -9.14 -3.40
CA THR A 318 18.16 -9.26 -3.53
C THR A 318 18.63 -9.39 -4.98
N SER A 319 17.73 -9.76 -5.90
CA SER A 319 18.05 -9.94 -7.32
C SER A 319 17.80 -8.68 -8.14
N THR A 320 16.76 -7.92 -7.79
CA THR A 320 16.32 -6.73 -8.54
C THR A 320 16.38 -5.45 -7.74
N GLY A 321 16.56 -5.46 -6.42
CA GLY A 321 16.54 -4.22 -5.62
C GLY A 321 15.16 -3.54 -5.56
N LEU A 322 14.11 -4.14 -6.12
CA LEU A 322 12.74 -3.63 -5.98
C LEU A 322 12.26 -3.78 -4.55
N ASP A 323 11.60 -2.74 -4.06
CA ASP A 323 10.89 -2.71 -2.78
C ASP A 323 9.73 -3.71 -2.76
N ASN A 324 9.45 -4.33 -1.61
CA ASN A 324 8.31 -5.22 -1.44
C ASN A 324 6.97 -4.48 -1.57
N THR A 325 5.92 -5.21 -1.94
CA THR A 325 4.54 -4.71 -1.83
C THR A 325 4.03 -4.83 -0.39
N ASN A 326 2.91 -4.14 -0.07
CA ASN A 326 2.29 -4.26 1.26
C ASN A 326 1.93 -5.72 1.57
N SER A 327 2.03 -6.11 2.85
CA SER A 327 1.46 -7.37 3.31
C SER A 327 -0.07 -7.32 3.38
N ASN A 328 -0.69 -8.49 3.58
CA ASN A 328 -2.02 -8.53 4.17
C ASN A 328 -2.03 -7.86 5.56
N THR A 329 -3.21 -7.41 5.99
CA THR A 329 -3.45 -7.01 7.37
C THR A 329 -3.74 -8.24 8.20
N LEU A 330 -2.93 -8.49 9.23
CA LEU A 330 -3.15 -9.56 10.20
C LEU A 330 -3.79 -8.97 11.46
N VAL A 331 -4.96 -9.50 11.84
CA VAL A 331 -5.65 -9.11 13.07
C VAL A 331 -5.64 -10.29 14.04
N VAL A 332 -5.19 -10.05 15.27
CA VAL A 332 -5.11 -11.05 16.35
C VAL A 332 -5.77 -10.47 17.59
N GLY A 333 -6.78 -11.15 18.13
CA GLY A 333 -7.39 -10.76 19.40
C GLY A 333 -6.43 -11.01 20.57
N PHE A 334 -6.27 -10.03 21.44
CA PHE A 334 -5.57 -10.22 22.71
C PHE A 334 -6.56 -10.23 23.87
N ASP A 335 -6.52 -11.32 24.63
CA ASP A 335 -7.26 -11.46 25.88
C ASP A 335 -6.37 -12.12 26.94
N SER A 336 -5.97 -11.34 27.94
CA SER A 336 -5.21 -11.84 29.09
C SER A 336 -6.00 -11.85 30.40
N VAL A 337 -7.31 -11.58 30.36
CA VAL A 337 -8.16 -11.56 31.55
C VAL A 337 -8.81 -12.95 31.68
N PRO A 338 -8.55 -13.68 32.78
CA PRO A 338 -9.25 -14.94 33.01
C PRO A 338 -10.76 -14.70 33.18
N PRO A 339 -11.63 -15.66 32.80
CA PRO A 339 -13.06 -15.51 32.96
C PRO A 339 -13.49 -15.38 34.44
N ASP A 340 -14.48 -14.53 34.70
CA ASP A 340 -15.18 -14.46 35.97
C ASP A 340 -16.16 -15.63 36.12
N THR A 341 -16.06 -16.34 37.24
CA THR A 341 -16.88 -17.53 37.51
C THR A 341 -17.98 -17.23 38.52
N THR A 342 -19.19 -17.72 38.24
CA THR A 342 -20.37 -17.59 39.11
C THR A 342 -20.98 -18.95 39.42
N ILE A 343 -21.71 -19.05 40.53
CA ILE A 343 -22.49 -20.24 40.91
C ILE A 343 -23.96 -19.83 41.06
N PRO A 344 -24.74 -19.76 39.96
CA PRO A 344 -26.13 -19.32 40.02
C PRO A 344 -27.05 -20.26 40.82
N THR A 345 -26.75 -21.56 40.79
CA THR A 345 -27.53 -22.59 41.48
C THR A 345 -26.66 -23.27 42.53
N THR A 346 -27.13 -23.23 43.78
CA THR A 346 -26.48 -23.85 44.94
C THR A 346 -27.48 -24.71 45.70
N GLU A 347 -26.97 -25.72 46.39
CA GLU A 347 -27.72 -26.44 47.43
C GLU A 347 -28.10 -25.53 48.62
N PRO A 348 -29.22 -25.81 49.31
CA PRO A 348 -29.50 -25.22 50.62
C PRO A 348 -28.36 -25.52 51.60
N ASN A 349 -28.00 -24.54 52.42
CA ASN A 349 -26.98 -24.71 53.45
C ASN A 349 -27.56 -24.39 54.84
N PRO A 350 -27.79 -25.40 55.72
CA PRO A 350 -27.46 -26.83 55.56
C PRO A 350 -28.49 -27.64 54.74
N THR A 351 -28.08 -28.78 54.19
CA THR A 351 -28.92 -29.78 53.48
C THR A 351 -28.70 -31.20 54.03
N ASN A 352 -29.65 -32.12 53.80
CA ASN A 352 -29.50 -33.56 54.06
C ASN A 352 -29.25 -34.37 52.78
N ASP A 353 -29.17 -33.71 51.62
CA ASP A 353 -28.72 -34.33 50.38
C ASP A 353 -27.23 -34.68 50.49
N THR A 354 -26.89 -35.92 50.14
CA THR A 354 -25.50 -36.39 50.12
C THR A 354 -24.81 -36.14 48.79
N THR A 355 -25.51 -35.69 47.75
CA THR A 355 -24.98 -35.40 46.41
C THR A 355 -25.43 -34.01 45.98
N GLY A 356 -24.58 -33.00 46.19
CA GLY A 356 -24.96 -31.61 45.89
C GLY A 356 -24.96 -31.31 44.41
N GLU A 357 -25.99 -30.61 43.93
CA GLU A 357 -26.11 -30.14 42.55
C GLU A 357 -25.75 -28.65 42.44
N PHE A 358 -24.87 -28.35 41.50
CA PHE A 358 -24.41 -26.99 41.22
C PHE A 358 -24.53 -26.71 39.73
N VAL A 359 -24.87 -25.46 39.40
CA VAL A 359 -24.75 -24.94 38.04
C VAL A 359 -23.73 -23.82 38.07
N PHE A 360 -22.78 -23.86 37.15
CA PHE A 360 -21.74 -22.85 36.99
C PHE A 360 -22.04 -21.92 35.82
N GLY A 361 -21.65 -20.66 35.97
CA GLY A 361 -21.74 -19.63 34.93
C GLY A 361 -20.42 -18.90 34.76
N SER A 362 -20.23 -18.31 33.58
CA SER A 362 -19.09 -17.48 33.25
C SER A 362 -19.55 -16.21 32.53
N ASN A 363 -18.79 -15.13 32.66
CA ASN A 363 -18.97 -13.92 31.85
C ASN A 363 -18.48 -14.10 30.39
N GLU A 364 -17.75 -15.18 30.11
CA GLU A 364 -17.16 -15.49 28.80
C GLU A 364 -17.63 -16.85 28.27
N SER A 365 -17.54 -17.03 26.94
CA SER A 365 -17.95 -18.27 26.26
C SER A 365 -17.21 -18.45 24.92
N PRO A 366 -16.81 -19.69 24.56
CA PRO A 366 -16.94 -20.92 25.35
C PRO A 366 -15.87 -20.97 26.47
N VAL A 367 -16.24 -21.52 27.62
CA VAL A 367 -15.30 -21.81 28.72
C VAL A 367 -15.44 -23.26 29.17
N THR A 368 -14.41 -23.77 29.81
CA THR A 368 -14.47 -25.01 30.59
C THR A 368 -14.41 -24.71 32.08
N TYR A 369 -14.78 -25.64 32.94
CA TYR A 369 -14.73 -25.45 34.39
C TYR A 369 -13.79 -26.45 35.06
N GLU A 370 -13.08 -25.97 36.07
CA GLU A 370 -12.36 -26.80 37.02
C GLU A 370 -12.90 -26.60 38.43
N CYS A 371 -13.11 -27.71 39.12
CA CYS A 371 -13.64 -27.75 40.48
C CYS A 371 -12.58 -28.28 41.45
N TYR A 372 -12.54 -27.69 42.64
CA TYR A 372 -11.74 -28.14 43.78
C TYR A 372 -12.69 -28.38 44.95
N PHE A 373 -12.61 -29.57 45.54
CA PHE A 373 -13.51 -30.02 46.58
C PHE A 373 -12.74 -30.43 47.83
N ASP A 374 -13.13 -29.94 49.01
CA ASP A 374 -12.60 -30.32 50.35
C ASP A 374 -11.09 -30.55 50.46
N MET A 375 -10.31 -29.66 49.88
CA MET A 375 -8.85 -29.75 49.87
C MET A 375 -8.23 -30.75 48.87
N GLY A 376 -8.96 -31.08 47.80
CA GLY A 376 -8.46 -31.88 46.68
C GLY A 376 -7.50 -31.13 45.75
N THR A 377 -7.50 -31.51 44.48
CA THR A 377 -6.84 -30.76 43.40
C THR A 377 -7.91 -30.29 42.43
N PHE A 378 -7.67 -29.17 41.72
CA PHE A 378 -8.55 -28.78 40.63
C PHE A 378 -8.62 -29.92 39.60
N ALA A 379 -9.84 -30.28 39.23
CA ALA A 379 -10.14 -31.27 38.20
C ALA A 379 -11.29 -30.75 37.33
N ALA A 380 -11.29 -31.15 36.05
CA ALA A 380 -12.35 -30.77 35.12
C ALA A 380 -13.73 -31.20 35.67
N CYS A 381 -14.71 -30.31 35.57
CA CYS A 381 -16.09 -30.55 35.94
C CYS A 381 -17.04 -29.97 34.89
N ASP A 382 -18.21 -30.60 34.75
CA ASP A 382 -19.25 -30.12 33.85
C ASP A 382 -19.92 -28.85 34.41
N GLN A 383 -20.48 -28.03 33.51
CA GLN A 383 -21.22 -26.83 33.91
C GLN A 383 -22.38 -27.14 34.88
N ASN A 384 -23.03 -28.29 34.68
CA ASN A 384 -23.97 -28.87 35.63
C ASN A 384 -23.22 -29.96 36.40
N TYR A 385 -22.83 -29.66 37.63
CA TYR A 385 -21.97 -30.54 38.42
C TYR A 385 -22.73 -31.14 39.60
N THR A 386 -22.70 -32.48 39.68
CA THR A 386 -23.17 -33.22 40.85
C THR A 386 -21.96 -33.76 41.60
N THR A 387 -21.86 -33.46 42.89
CA THR A 387 -20.76 -34.00 43.72
C THR A 387 -20.89 -35.52 43.85
N PRO A 388 -19.78 -36.26 44.08
CA PRO A 388 -19.85 -37.59 44.64
C PRO A 388 -20.62 -37.60 45.98
N ALA A 389 -21.05 -38.78 46.44
CA ALA A 389 -21.71 -38.91 47.72
C ALA A 389 -20.79 -38.48 48.88
N LEU A 390 -21.25 -37.50 49.67
CA LEU A 390 -20.52 -36.86 50.75
C LEU A 390 -20.85 -37.47 52.10
N SER A 391 -19.85 -37.56 52.97
CA SER A 391 -20.05 -37.93 54.37
C SER A 391 -20.68 -36.77 55.15
N GLN A 392 -21.13 -37.02 56.38
CA GLN A 392 -21.63 -35.93 57.22
C GLN A 392 -20.49 -34.98 57.61
N GLY A 393 -20.62 -33.70 57.27
CA GLY A 393 -19.61 -32.69 57.59
C GLY A 393 -19.89 -31.35 56.92
N SER A 394 -18.97 -30.40 57.11
CA SER A 394 -18.94 -29.17 56.32
C SER A 394 -18.05 -29.43 55.10
N HIS A 395 -18.59 -29.13 53.93
CA HIS A 395 -17.91 -29.29 52.65
C HIS A 395 -17.73 -27.94 51.96
N THR A 396 -16.68 -27.78 51.17
CA THR A 396 -16.41 -26.56 50.38
C THR A 396 -16.06 -26.93 48.95
N ILE A 397 -16.75 -26.28 48.01
CA ILE A 397 -16.43 -26.32 46.59
C ILE A 397 -15.89 -24.96 46.15
N TYR A 398 -14.81 -24.98 45.37
CA TYR A 398 -14.33 -23.85 44.59
C TYR A 398 -14.43 -24.23 43.11
N VAL A 399 -14.81 -23.28 42.28
CA VAL A 399 -14.90 -23.46 40.83
C VAL A 399 -14.23 -22.28 40.14
N ARG A 400 -13.57 -22.56 39.02
CA ARG A 400 -13.06 -21.54 38.09
C ARG A 400 -13.39 -21.93 36.65
N ALA A 401 -13.75 -20.95 35.85
CA ALA A 401 -13.81 -21.03 34.41
C ALA A 401 -12.39 -20.86 33.84
N ILE A 402 -12.11 -21.56 32.73
CA ILE A 402 -10.84 -21.60 32.00
C ILE A 402 -11.09 -21.40 30.52
#